data_AF-A0A6M3J5I3-F1
#
_entry.id   AF-A0A6M3J5I3-F1
#
_cell.length_a   1.000
_cell.length_b   1.000
_cell.length_c   1.000
_cell.angle_alpha   90.00
_cell.angle_beta   90.00
_cell.angle_gamma   90.00
#
_symmetry.space_group_name_H-M   'P 1'
#
loop_
_entity.id
_entity.type
_entity.pdbx_description
1 polymer ?
#
loop_
_entity_poly.entity_id
_entity_poly.type
_entity_poly.pdbx_seq_one_letter_code
_entity_poly.pdbx_strand_id
1 'polypeptide(L)'
;MKLDIDISFDAGRHVDVYGEVAAVPDGLHYKKIRNSLFRGSMTHKVQNMELEVGDKIYFLYFAAIMALGYMADSTKKPYHEDNAYFICDNEVYILIPYESIFVAVRGDQIIPLNGYALVEPIVFNEYDVDFIKNMREHENVGIVRYLGNHNLEYNEKRMKDAVDIKPGDKILFRRFNNQYLENDMHQSFPHKGPLFKMQRRFICAKIESENDKNS
;
A
#
# COMPACT_ATOMS: atom_id res chain seq x y z
N MET A 1 -0.49 41.71 17.40
CA MET A 1 -0.19 40.47 16.65
C MET A 1 -1.16 39.42 17.16
N LYS A 2 -2.10 38.97 16.33
CA LYS A 2 -3.13 38.00 16.71
C LYS A 2 -2.65 36.64 16.23
N LEU A 3 -2.44 35.71 17.16
CA LEU A 3 -2.05 34.33 16.86
C LEU A 3 -3.34 33.55 16.62
N ASP A 4 -3.68 33.29 15.37
CA ASP A 4 -4.76 32.37 15.03
C ASP A 4 -4.18 30.96 15.02
N ILE A 5 -4.48 30.18 16.06
CA ILE A 5 -4.18 28.74 16.10
C ILE A 5 -5.32 28.05 15.36
N ASP A 6 -5.01 27.46 14.20
CA ASP A 6 -5.95 26.63 13.47
C ASP A 6 -6.21 25.34 14.27
N ILE A 7 -7.43 25.20 14.78
CA ILE A 7 -7.93 24.04 15.52
C ILE A 7 -8.86 23.18 14.65
N SER A 8 -8.89 23.38 13.33
CA SER A 8 -9.73 22.57 12.45
C SER A 8 -9.20 21.13 12.40
N PHE A 9 -9.83 20.27 13.20
CA PHE A 9 -9.65 18.83 13.14
C PHE A 9 -10.34 18.31 11.87
N ASP A 10 -9.56 18.01 10.83
CA ASP A 10 -10.07 17.34 9.62
C ASP A 10 -10.08 15.83 9.87
N ALA A 11 -11.19 15.33 10.41
CA ALA A 11 -11.39 13.91 10.69
C ALA A 11 -11.12 13.01 9.46
N GLY A 12 -11.32 13.52 8.24
CA GLY A 12 -11.03 12.80 6.99
C GLY A 12 -9.54 12.57 6.72
N ARG A 13 -8.65 13.26 7.43
CA ARG A 13 -7.19 13.05 7.41
C ARG A 13 -6.68 12.16 8.55
N HIS A 14 -7.58 11.64 9.37
CA HIS A 14 -7.26 10.99 10.64
C HIS A 14 -7.94 9.62 10.82
N VAL A 15 -8.39 9.00 9.74
CA VAL A 15 -9.02 7.68 9.84
C VAL A 15 -7.94 6.60 9.77
N ASP A 16 -7.98 5.71 10.76
CA ASP A 16 -7.24 4.45 10.78
C ASP A 16 -7.46 3.70 9.45
N VAL A 17 -6.37 3.37 8.75
CA VAL A 17 -6.44 2.68 7.45
C VAL A 17 -6.15 1.20 7.59
N TYR A 18 -6.70 0.60 8.65
CA TYR A 18 -6.61 -0.82 8.90
C TYR A 18 -7.96 -1.43 9.28
N GLY A 19 -8.06 -2.75 9.17
CA GLY A 19 -9.25 -3.52 9.55
C GLY A 19 -8.89 -4.98 9.79
N GLU A 20 -9.84 -5.77 10.24
CA GLU A 20 -9.69 -7.21 10.42
C GLU A 20 -10.43 -7.97 9.32
N VAL A 21 -9.80 -9.01 8.77
CA VAL A 21 -10.41 -9.83 7.72
C VAL A 21 -11.44 -10.77 8.32
N ALA A 22 -12.72 -10.50 8.05
CA ALA A 22 -13.81 -11.37 8.46
C ALA A 22 -14.03 -12.56 7.52
N ALA A 23 -13.74 -12.37 6.22
CA ALA A 23 -13.92 -13.39 5.19
C ALA A 23 -13.00 -13.12 4.00
N VAL A 24 -12.64 -14.18 3.29
CA VAL A 24 -11.89 -14.13 2.02
C VAL A 24 -12.66 -14.90 0.94
N PRO A 25 -12.63 -14.46 -0.33
CA PRO A 25 -13.26 -15.21 -1.41
C PRO A 25 -12.47 -16.50 -1.74
N ASP A 26 -13.16 -17.49 -2.30
CA ASP A 26 -12.55 -18.77 -2.72
C ASP A 26 -11.50 -18.62 -3.83
N GLY A 27 -11.51 -17.49 -4.54
CA GLY A 27 -10.59 -17.22 -5.63
C GLY A 27 -10.51 -15.76 -6.04
N LEU A 28 -9.42 -15.43 -6.71
CA LEU A 28 -9.17 -14.10 -7.28
C LEU A 28 -9.36 -14.14 -8.80
N HIS A 29 -10.12 -13.19 -9.33
CA HIS A 29 -10.37 -13.07 -10.76
C HIS A 29 -9.51 -11.98 -11.39
N TYR A 30 -8.56 -12.40 -12.24
CA TYR A 30 -7.79 -11.50 -13.10
C TYR A 30 -8.31 -11.55 -14.52
N LYS A 31 -8.75 -10.39 -15.03
CA LYS A 31 -9.15 -10.21 -16.43
C LYS A 31 -8.37 -9.04 -17.04
N LYS A 32 -7.66 -9.32 -18.13
CA LYS A 32 -6.91 -8.32 -18.87
C LYS A 32 -7.87 -7.38 -19.61
N ILE A 33 -8.24 -6.28 -18.96
CA ILE A 33 -9.11 -5.24 -19.51
C ILE A 33 -8.26 -4.01 -19.84
N ARG A 34 -8.31 -3.56 -21.10
CA ARG A 34 -7.71 -2.29 -21.51
C ARG A 34 -8.51 -1.16 -20.85
N ASN A 35 -7.87 -0.31 -20.05
CA ASN A 35 -8.49 0.77 -19.25
C ASN A 35 -9.38 0.29 -18.08
N SER A 36 -8.86 -0.61 -17.23
CA SER A 36 -9.61 -1.27 -16.15
C SER A 36 -9.85 -0.44 -14.87
N LEU A 37 -9.63 0.88 -14.87
CA LEU A 37 -9.67 1.69 -13.65
C LEU A 37 -10.99 1.61 -12.86
N PHE A 38 -12.07 1.03 -13.41
CA PHE A 38 -13.42 1.10 -12.85
C PHE A 38 -14.28 -0.16 -12.94
N ARG A 39 -13.75 -1.38 -13.17
CA ARG A 39 -14.61 -2.57 -13.39
C ARG A 39 -14.17 -3.85 -12.69
N GLY A 40 -13.92 -3.79 -11.38
CA GLY A 40 -13.93 -4.95 -10.47
C GLY A 40 -12.94 -6.08 -10.76
N SER A 41 -11.97 -5.87 -11.67
CA SER A 41 -10.94 -6.84 -12.01
C SER A 41 -9.60 -6.31 -11.56
N MET A 42 -8.81 -7.16 -10.90
CA MET A 42 -7.45 -6.83 -10.50
C MET A 42 -6.62 -6.36 -11.70
N THR A 43 -5.77 -5.36 -11.46
CA THR A 43 -4.82 -4.84 -12.45
C THR A 43 -3.63 -5.77 -12.72
N HIS A 44 -3.51 -6.83 -11.94
CA HIS A 44 -2.41 -7.79 -11.95
C HIS A 44 -2.89 -9.17 -11.50
N LYS A 45 -2.15 -10.20 -11.90
CA LYS A 45 -2.39 -11.59 -11.53
C LYS A 45 -1.44 -11.96 -10.39
N VAL A 46 -1.98 -12.44 -9.28
CA VAL A 46 -1.23 -13.05 -8.17
C VAL A 46 -1.25 -14.57 -8.30
N GLN A 47 -0.37 -15.24 -7.54
CA GLN A 47 -0.30 -16.70 -7.55
C GLN A 47 -1.49 -17.32 -6.80
N ASN A 48 -1.69 -16.92 -5.55
CA ASN A 48 -2.74 -17.42 -4.66
C ASN A 48 -3.29 -16.27 -3.80
N MET A 49 -4.42 -16.50 -3.14
CA MET A 49 -4.86 -15.65 -2.03
C MET A 49 -3.87 -15.78 -0.88
N GLU A 50 -3.35 -14.66 -0.38
CA GLU A 50 -2.38 -14.64 0.73
C GLU A 50 -3.06 -14.27 2.07
N LEU A 51 -4.27 -13.71 2.01
CA LEU A 51 -5.05 -13.34 3.20
C LEU A 51 -5.73 -14.53 3.85
N GLU A 52 -5.84 -14.45 5.16
CA GLU A 52 -6.61 -15.35 6.01
C GLU A 52 -7.57 -14.57 6.91
N VAL A 53 -8.64 -15.25 7.35
CA VAL A 53 -9.57 -14.69 8.34
C VAL A 53 -8.81 -14.41 9.64
N GLY A 54 -9.04 -13.24 10.23
CA GLY A 54 -8.36 -12.73 11.43
C GLY A 54 -7.08 -11.93 11.13
N ASP A 55 -6.65 -11.82 9.86
CA ASP A 55 -5.53 -10.95 9.51
C ASP A 55 -5.91 -9.48 9.77
N LYS A 56 -5.00 -8.72 10.41
CA LYS A 56 -5.10 -7.26 10.46
C LYS A 56 -4.51 -6.70 9.18
N ILE A 57 -5.31 -6.03 8.35
CA ILE A 57 -4.90 -5.54 7.04
C ILE A 57 -4.73 -4.03 7.02
N TYR A 58 -3.83 -3.54 6.17
CA TYR A 58 -3.65 -2.12 5.85
C TYR A 58 -3.91 -1.91 4.37
N PHE A 59 -4.79 -0.97 4.04
CA PHE A 59 -5.33 -0.82 2.68
C PHE A 59 -5.45 0.64 2.26
N LEU A 60 -5.96 0.90 1.05
CA LEU A 60 -6.17 2.25 0.56
C LEU A 60 -7.41 2.87 1.22
N TYR A 61 -7.26 3.98 1.95
CA TYR A 61 -8.37 4.67 2.62
C TYR A 61 -9.54 4.98 1.69
N PHE A 62 -9.25 5.39 0.44
CA PHE A 62 -10.27 5.65 -0.56
C PHE A 62 -11.12 4.42 -0.90
N ALA A 63 -10.60 3.18 -0.74
CA ALA A 63 -11.39 1.97 -0.93
C ALA A 63 -12.50 1.84 0.14
N ALA A 64 -12.21 2.16 1.40
CA ALA A 64 -13.23 2.22 2.45
C ALA A 64 -14.21 3.38 2.23
N ILE A 65 -13.72 4.58 1.86
CA ILE A 65 -14.64 5.68 1.52
C ILE A 65 -15.54 5.30 0.36
N MET A 66 -15.03 4.66 -0.69
CA MET A 66 -15.87 4.26 -1.81
C MET A 66 -16.88 3.20 -1.39
N ALA A 67 -16.49 2.24 -0.55
CA ALA A 67 -17.41 1.23 -0.02
C ALA A 67 -18.52 1.85 0.84
N LEU A 68 -18.16 2.79 1.72
CA LEU A 68 -19.07 3.47 2.65
C LEU A 68 -19.76 4.69 2.05
N GLY A 69 -19.24 5.31 1.00
CA GLY A 69 -19.77 6.51 0.36
C GLY A 69 -21.09 6.23 -0.36
N TYR A 70 -21.34 4.97 -0.72
CA TYR A 70 -22.67 4.50 -1.09
C TYR A 70 -23.68 4.57 0.07
N MET A 71 -23.25 4.75 1.34
CA MET A 71 -24.12 5.06 2.48
C MET A 71 -24.53 6.53 2.58
N ALA A 72 -23.69 7.46 2.12
CA ALA A 72 -23.85 8.90 2.36
C ALA A 72 -24.79 9.59 1.36
N ASP A 73 -25.02 8.98 0.20
CA ASP A 73 -26.01 9.45 -0.77
C ASP A 73 -27.40 8.93 -0.38
N SER A 74 -28.08 9.67 0.51
CA SER A 74 -29.44 9.36 0.96
C SER A 74 -30.49 9.37 -0.16
N THR A 75 -30.12 9.81 -1.37
CA THR A 75 -31.00 9.78 -2.55
C THR A 75 -30.89 8.46 -3.34
N LYS A 76 -29.84 7.67 -3.10
CA LYS A 76 -29.71 6.30 -3.62
C LYS A 76 -30.39 5.36 -2.65
N LYS A 77 -31.23 4.46 -3.16
CA LYS A 77 -31.95 3.49 -2.32
C LYS A 77 -30.92 2.69 -1.50
N PRO A 78 -31.16 2.46 -0.19
CA PRO A 78 -30.22 1.75 0.69
C PRO A 78 -29.90 0.32 0.24
N TYR A 79 -30.69 -0.23 -0.68
CA TYR A 79 -30.46 -1.48 -1.38
C TYR A 79 -30.17 -1.17 -2.86
N HIS A 80 -28.95 -0.76 -3.18
CA HIS A 80 -28.42 -1.06 -4.49
C HIS A 80 -27.73 -2.43 -4.38
N GLU A 81 -28.01 -3.31 -5.34
CA GLU A 81 -27.38 -4.64 -5.47
C GLU A 81 -25.84 -4.55 -5.61
N ASP A 82 -25.30 -3.32 -5.75
CA ASP A 82 -23.88 -2.99 -5.90
C ASP A 82 -23.24 -2.42 -4.61
N ASN A 83 -23.91 -2.46 -3.45
CA ASN A 83 -23.32 -1.99 -2.20
C ASN A 83 -22.09 -2.84 -1.82
N ALA A 84 -20.94 -2.20 -1.65
CA ALA A 84 -19.72 -2.86 -1.19
C ALA A 84 -19.61 -2.93 0.34
N TYR A 85 -20.74 -3.02 1.05
CA TYR A 85 -20.81 -3.21 2.50
C TYR A 85 -22.13 -3.89 2.91
N PHE A 86 -22.18 -4.49 4.09
CA PHE A 86 -23.40 -5.03 4.70
C PHE A 86 -23.33 -4.95 6.22
N ILE A 87 -24.47 -5.04 6.89
CA ILE A 87 -24.58 -5.02 8.35
C ILE A 87 -25.04 -6.40 8.81
N CYS A 88 -24.31 -7.01 9.74
CA CYS A 88 -24.66 -8.28 10.38
C CYS A 88 -24.40 -8.13 11.88
N ASP A 89 -25.37 -8.54 12.72
CA ASP A 89 -25.24 -8.50 14.18
C ASP A 89 -24.79 -7.14 14.76
N ASN A 90 -25.28 -6.04 14.18
CA ASN A 90 -24.92 -4.64 14.50
C ASN A 90 -23.47 -4.24 14.17
N GLU A 91 -22.74 -5.06 13.43
CA GLU A 91 -21.41 -4.74 12.92
C GLU A 91 -21.46 -4.39 11.42
N VAL A 92 -20.61 -3.47 11.00
CA VAL A 92 -20.50 -3.03 9.60
C VAL A 92 -19.34 -3.77 8.95
N TYR A 93 -19.65 -4.54 7.91
CA TYR A 93 -18.68 -5.26 7.10
C TYR A 93 -18.53 -4.54 5.76
N ILE A 94 -17.29 -4.30 5.33
CA ILE A 94 -16.98 -3.64 4.06
C ILE A 94 -16.23 -4.60 3.14
N LEU A 95 -16.59 -4.59 1.85
CA LEU A 95 -15.90 -5.32 0.80
C LEU A 95 -14.77 -4.45 0.27
N ILE A 96 -13.53 -4.79 0.66
CA ILE A 96 -12.33 -4.13 0.16
C ILE A 96 -11.75 -4.95 -1.00
N PRO A 97 -11.55 -4.36 -2.19
CA PRO A 97 -10.88 -5.04 -3.29
C PRO A 97 -9.48 -5.48 -2.89
N TYR A 98 -9.11 -6.74 -3.17
CA TYR A 98 -7.82 -7.30 -2.80
C TYR A 98 -6.64 -6.42 -3.25
N GLU A 99 -6.69 -5.88 -4.48
CA GLU A 99 -5.64 -5.00 -5.02
C GLU A 99 -5.43 -3.67 -4.26
N SER A 100 -6.39 -3.29 -3.42
CA SER A 100 -6.31 -2.10 -2.56
C SER A 100 -5.65 -2.39 -1.22
N ILE A 101 -5.31 -3.65 -0.92
CA ILE A 101 -4.68 -4.08 0.33
C ILE A 101 -3.18 -4.21 0.12
N PHE A 102 -2.40 -3.57 0.99
CA PHE A 102 -0.96 -3.46 0.85
C PHE A 102 -0.22 -4.52 1.67
N VAL A 103 -0.69 -4.77 2.89
CA VAL A 103 -0.03 -5.66 3.86
C VAL A 103 -1.05 -6.21 4.84
N ALA A 104 -0.83 -7.47 5.23
CA ALA A 104 -1.48 -8.11 6.37
C ALA A 104 -0.49 -8.30 7.53
N VAL A 105 -1.03 -8.30 8.74
CA VAL A 105 -0.34 -8.63 9.97
C VAL A 105 -1.06 -9.82 10.59
N ARG A 106 -0.34 -10.94 10.72
CA ARG A 106 -0.83 -12.20 11.27
C ARG A 106 0.00 -12.57 12.49
N GLY A 107 -0.54 -12.30 13.69
CA GLY A 107 0.28 -12.31 14.91
C GLY A 107 1.47 -11.36 14.76
N ASP A 108 2.68 -11.87 14.87
CA ASP A 108 3.93 -11.09 14.70
C ASP A 108 4.44 -11.04 13.25
N GLN A 109 3.77 -11.72 12.32
CA GLN A 109 4.20 -11.80 10.93
C GLN A 109 3.65 -10.64 10.11
N ILE A 110 4.55 -9.92 9.44
CA ILE A 110 4.21 -8.88 8.45
C ILE A 110 4.26 -9.49 7.05
N ILE A 111 3.15 -9.44 6.33
CA ILE A 111 2.94 -10.11 5.04
C ILE A 111 2.53 -9.07 3.99
N PRO A 112 3.47 -8.47 3.25
CA PRO A 112 3.12 -7.60 2.13
C PRO A 112 2.42 -8.42 1.03
N LEU A 113 1.33 -7.89 0.50
CA LEU A 113 0.43 -8.59 -0.43
C LEU A 113 0.58 -8.01 -1.84
N ASN A 114 0.02 -8.65 -2.87
CA ASN A 114 -0.18 -8.01 -4.19
C ASN A 114 1.10 -7.48 -4.87
N GLY A 115 2.25 -8.10 -4.63
CA GLY A 115 3.54 -7.60 -5.11
C GLY A 115 3.95 -6.27 -4.48
N TYR A 116 3.49 -5.98 -3.26
CA TYR A 116 4.03 -4.90 -2.45
C TYR A 116 5.32 -5.32 -1.74
N ALA A 117 6.14 -4.32 -1.47
CA ALA A 117 7.26 -4.32 -0.56
C ALA A 117 7.07 -3.13 0.39
N LEU A 118 7.50 -3.31 1.63
CA LEU A 118 7.58 -2.21 2.59
C LEU A 118 9.03 -1.74 2.67
N VAL A 119 9.23 -0.46 2.41
CA VAL A 119 10.55 0.13 2.17
C VAL A 119 10.81 1.22 3.18
N GLU A 120 11.86 1.11 3.96
CA GLU A 120 12.29 2.17 4.86
C GLU A 120 12.96 3.30 4.07
N PRO A 121 12.56 4.57 4.24
CA PRO A 121 13.20 5.70 3.60
C PRO A 121 14.64 5.86 4.09
N ILE A 122 15.56 6.21 3.19
CA ILE A 122 16.89 6.66 3.59
C ILE A 122 16.86 8.18 3.71
N VAL A 123 17.01 8.67 4.94
CA VAL A 123 17.20 10.10 5.20
C VAL A 123 18.69 10.39 5.05
N PHE A 124 19.01 11.32 4.15
CA PHE A 124 20.36 11.81 4.00
C PHE A 124 20.48 13.14 4.79
N ASN A 125 21.64 13.42 5.40
CA ASN A 125 21.89 14.67 6.14
C ASN A 125 22.37 15.80 5.22
N GLU A 126 21.79 17.00 5.37
CA GLU A 126 22.06 18.20 4.54
C GLU A 126 23.52 18.69 4.53
N TYR A 127 24.36 18.19 5.43
CA TYR A 127 25.76 18.61 5.57
C TYR A 127 26.74 17.89 4.63
N ASP A 128 26.31 16.92 3.83
CA ASP A 128 27.14 16.38 2.76
C ASP A 128 27.26 17.41 1.63
N VAL A 129 28.44 17.92 1.28
CA VAL A 129 28.53 19.05 0.33
C VAL A 129 28.24 18.63 -1.13
N ASP A 130 28.34 17.33 -1.42
CA ASP A 130 27.91 16.72 -2.70
C ASP A 130 26.38 16.50 -2.78
N PHE A 131 25.66 16.68 -1.66
CA PHE A 131 24.24 16.39 -1.45
C PHE A 131 23.28 17.30 -2.20
N ILE A 132 23.58 18.60 -2.27
CA ILE A 132 22.65 19.60 -2.83
C ILE A 132 22.51 19.41 -4.35
N LYS A 133 23.53 18.85 -5.02
CA LYS A 133 23.48 18.61 -6.47
C LYS A 133 22.59 17.42 -6.86
N ASN A 134 22.36 16.46 -5.95
CA ASN A 134 21.66 15.21 -6.24
C ASN A 134 20.31 15.05 -5.49
N MET A 135 19.83 16.08 -4.79
CA MET A 135 18.58 16.07 -3.98
C MET A 135 17.38 15.32 -4.60
N ARG A 136 17.23 15.34 -5.94
CA ARG A 136 16.12 14.68 -6.65
C ARG A 136 16.19 13.14 -6.69
N GLU A 137 17.36 12.55 -6.48
CA GLU A 137 17.54 11.10 -6.48
C GLU A 137 17.31 10.47 -5.11
N HIS A 138 17.37 11.26 -4.03
CA HIS A 138 17.38 10.76 -2.65
C HIS A 138 16.00 10.38 -2.11
N GLU A 139 14.92 11.08 -2.51
CA GLU A 139 13.54 10.71 -2.16
C GLU A 139 13.12 9.34 -2.74
N ASN A 140 13.93 8.80 -3.64
CA ASN A 140 13.64 7.63 -4.45
C ASN A 140 14.44 6.40 -4.04
N VAL A 141 15.14 6.49 -2.90
CA VAL A 141 16.02 5.43 -2.39
C VAL A 141 15.52 4.95 -1.04
N GLY A 142 15.57 3.65 -0.83
CA GLY A 142 15.16 3.05 0.44
C GLY A 142 15.68 1.64 0.63
N ILE A 143 15.44 1.09 1.81
CA ILE A 143 15.85 -0.27 2.19
C ILE A 143 14.60 -1.15 2.27
N VAL A 144 14.59 -2.28 1.57
CA VAL A 144 13.49 -3.23 1.65
C VAL A 144 13.47 -3.86 3.06
N ARG A 145 12.38 -3.70 3.80
CA ARG A 145 12.19 -4.33 5.13
C ARG A 145 11.35 -5.58 5.05
N TYR A 146 10.27 -5.52 4.28
CA TYR A 146 9.38 -6.64 4.07
C TYR A 146 9.08 -6.77 2.59
N LEU A 147 8.97 -8.00 2.10
CA LEU A 147 8.82 -8.28 0.68
C LEU A 147 7.72 -9.30 0.45
N GLY A 148 6.71 -8.90 -0.33
CA GLY A 148 5.65 -9.78 -0.78
C GLY A 148 6.05 -10.59 -2.00
N ASN A 149 5.20 -11.57 -2.32
CA ASN A 149 5.35 -12.41 -3.49
C ASN A 149 5.28 -11.58 -4.79
N HIS A 150 5.95 -12.05 -5.83
CA HIS A 150 5.92 -11.38 -7.13
C HIS A 150 4.55 -11.57 -7.80
N ASN A 151 4.13 -10.57 -8.56
CA ASN A 151 2.97 -10.69 -9.43
C ASN A 151 3.33 -11.49 -10.68
N LEU A 152 2.45 -12.40 -11.08
CA LEU A 152 2.64 -13.27 -12.25
C LEU A 152 2.45 -12.50 -13.56
N GLU A 153 1.53 -11.54 -13.58
CA GLU A 153 1.22 -10.74 -14.76
C GLU A 153 0.67 -9.37 -14.37
N TYR A 154 0.82 -8.38 -15.26
CA TYR A 154 0.18 -7.07 -15.19
C TYR A 154 -0.66 -6.80 -16.44
N ASN A 155 -1.70 -5.98 -16.29
CA ASN A 155 -2.52 -5.53 -17.42
C ASN A 155 -1.68 -4.79 -18.48
N GLU A 156 -0.74 -3.95 -18.06
CA GLU A 156 0.19 -3.26 -18.94
C GLU A 156 1.42 -4.12 -19.25
N LYS A 157 1.65 -4.42 -20.53
CA LYS A 157 2.78 -5.27 -21.00
C LYS A 157 4.17 -4.77 -20.56
N ARG A 158 4.32 -3.47 -20.29
CA ARG A 158 5.59 -2.86 -19.85
C ARG A 158 5.83 -3.00 -18.34
N MET A 159 4.83 -3.38 -17.56
CA MET A 159 4.94 -3.57 -16.12
C MET A 159 5.34 -5.01 -15.82
N LYS A 160 6.36 -5.18 -15.00
CA LYS A 160 6.86 -6.47 -14.54
C LYS A 160 7.67 -6.30 -13.26
N ASP A 161 7.73 -7.34 -12.46
CA ASP A 161 8.61 -7.42 -11.29
C ASP A 161 10.01 -7.84 -11.76
N ALA A 162 10.73 -6.91 -12.39
CA ALA A 162 11.96 -7.21 -13.12
C ALA A 162 13.21 -7.27 -12.23
N VAL A 163 13.18 -6.61 -11.08
CA VAL A 163 14.36 -6.48 -10.20
C VAL A 163 14.30 -7.59 -9.16
N ASP A 164 15.33 -8.41 -9.11
CA ASP A 164 15.53 -9.38 -8.04
C ASP A 164 16.00 -8.65 -6.78
N ILE A 165 15.20 -8.76 -5.72
CA ILE A 165 15.39 -8.04 -4.46
C ILE A 165 15.00 -8.95 -3.29
N LYS A 166 15.60 -8.69 -2.14
CA LYS A 166 15.30 -9.33 -0.85
C LYS A 166 15.28 -8.30 0.28
N PRO A 167 14.70 -8.62 1.45
CA PRO A 167 14.86 -7.80 2.64
C PRO A 167 16.33 -7.48 2.92
N GLY A 168 16.62 -6.22 3.23
CA GLY A 168 17.95 -5.67 3.43
C GLY A 168 18.54 -4.96 2.21
N ASP A 169 18.04 -5.22 0.99
CA ASP A 169 18.55 -4.58 -0.21
C ASP A 169 18.22 -3.09 -0.25
N LYS A 170 19.19 -2.29 -0.69
CA LYS A 170 18.98 -0.88 -1.05
C LYS A 170 18.45 -0.80 -2.47
N ILE A 171 17.37 -0.06 -2.69
CA ILE A 171 16.69 0.02 -3.98
C ILE A 171 16.49 1.47 -4.42
N LEU A 172 16.40 1.65 -5.75
CA LEU A 172 15.95 2.89 -6.39
C LEU A 172 14.56 2.65 -6.98
N PHE A 173 13.64 3.59 -6.80
CA PHE A 173 12.27 3.53 -7.31
C PHE A 173 11.84 4.86 -7.95
N ARG A 174 10.64 4.91 -8.56
CA ARG A 174 10.17 6.15 -9.21
C ARG A 174 9.61 7.15 -8.19
N ARG A 175 9.84 8.45 -8.44
CA ARG A 175 9.49 9.59 -7.57
C ARG A 175 8.10 9.59 -6.95
N PHE A 176 7.07 9.21 -7.70
CA PHE A 176 5.69 9.31 -7.21
C PHE A 176 5.21 8.09 -6.40
N ASN A 177 6.12 7.17 -6.07
CA ASN A 177 5.80 5.95 -5.33
C ASN A 177 6.34 5.93 -3.90
N ASN A 178 6.90 7.05 -3.40
CA ASN A 178 7.33 7.23 -2.01
C ASN A 178 6.15 7.47 -1.05
N GLN A 179 5.03 6.77 -1.23
CA GLN A 179 3.86 6.94 -0.37
C GLN A 179 4.04 6.17 0.94
N TYR A 180 3.90 6.85 2.07
CA TYR A 180 3.94 6.21 3.37
C TYR A 180 2.78 5.20 3.54
N LEU A 181 3.05 4.14 4.29
CA LEU A 181 2.07 3.14 4.70
C LEU A 181 1.02 3.79 5.62
N GLU A 182 1.49 4.48 6.66
CA GLU A 182 0.68 5.23 7.63
C GLU A 182 1.15 6.69 7.72
N ASN A 183 0.34 7.53 8.36
CA ASN A 183 0.74 8.88 8.74
C ASN A 183 1.59 8.82 10.01
N ASP A 184 2.66 9.61 10.09
CA ASP A 184 3.57 9.66 11.24
C ASP A 184 2.87 10.01 12.56
N MET A 185 1.75 10.72 12.52
CA MET A 185 0.96 11.08 13.70
C MET A 185 0.09 9.94 14.23
N HIS A 186 -0.15 8.89 13.43
CA HIS A 186 -1.13 7.82 13.70
C HIS A 186 -0.55 6.45 13.34
N GLN A 187 0.66 6.14 13.85
CA GLN A 187 1.30 4.86 13.60
C GLN A 187 0.67 3.76 14.47
N SER A 188 0.05 2.78 13.82
CA SER A 188 -0.51 1.58 14.46
C SER A 188 0.18 0.29 13.99
N PHE A 189 0.99 0.39 12.94
CA PHE A 189 1.70 -0.72 12.34
C PHE A 189 2.83 -1.21 13.27
N PRO A 190 3.03 -2.54 13.42
CA PRO A 190 3.96 -3.10 14.42
C PRO A 190 5.46 -2.87 14.13
N HIS A 191 5.81 -2.14 13.06
CA HIS A 191 7.19 -1.76 12.78
C HIS A 191 7.50 -0.37 13.34
N LYS A 192 8.70 -0.19 13.89
CA LYS A 192 9.15 1.11 14.39
C LYS A 192 9.71 1.96 13.25
N GLY A 193 9.05 3.08 13.00
CA GLY A 193 9.51 4.07 12.04
C GLY A 193 8.73 4.05 10.72
N PRO A 194 9.00 5.03 9.86
CA PRO A 194 8.24 5.20 8.63
C PRO A 194 8.55 4.11 7.61
N LEU A 195 7.53 3.66 6.90
CA LEU A 195 7.65 2.74 5.78
C LEU A 195 6.88 3.28 4.58
N PHE A 196 7.46 3.15 3.39
CA PHE A 196 6.76 3.32 2.13
C PHE A 196 6.08 2.02 1.70
N LYS A 197 4.87 2.14 1.15
CA LYS A 197 4.15 1.06 0.47
C LYS A 197 4.50 1.06 -1.02
N MET A 198 5.41 0.16 -1.43
CA MET A 198 5.98 0.14 -2.77
C MET A 198 5.54 -1.10 -3.55
N GLN A 199 4.91 -0.95 -4.71
CA GLN A 199 4.75 -2.12 -5.61
C GLN A 199 6.05 -2.44 -6.33
N ARG A 200 6.40 -3.73 -6.41
CA ARG A 200 7.62 -4.26 -7.03
C ARG A 200 7.83 -3.75 -8.46
N ARG A 201 6.77 -3.65 -9.28
CA ARG A 201 6.82 -3.06 -10.64
C ARG A 201 7.36 -1.63 -10.73
N PHE A 202 7.40 -0.90 -9.62
CA PHE A 202 7.88 0.48 -9.56
C PHE A 202 9.32 0.60 -9.06
N ILE A 203 9.94 -0.52 -8.70
CA ILE A 203 11.36 -0.62 -8.36
C ILE A 203 12.15 -0.63 -9.67
N CYS A 204 13.10 0.30 -9.78
CA CYS A 204 13.89 0.52 -10.98
C CYS A 204 15.20 -0.27 -10.95
N ALA A 205 15.87 -0.30 -9.80
CA ALA A 205 17.17 -0.95 -9.66
C ALA A 205 17.44 -1.34 -8.20
N LYS A 206 18.33 -2.32 -8.04
CA LYS A 206 19.04 -2.61 -6.79
C LYS A 206 20.35 -1.81 -6.79
N ILE A 207 20.68 -1.18 -5.66
CA ILE A 207 21.92 -0.43 -5.48
C ILE A 207 22.92 -1.37 -4.78
N GLU A 208 23.97 -1.77 -5.49
CA GLU A 208 25.07 -2.55 -4.91
C GLU A 208 25.89 -1.69 -3.96
N SER A 209 26.29 -2.25 -2.81
CA SER A 209 27.21 -1.56 -1.93
C SER A 209 28.65 -1.77 -2.41
N GLU A 210 29.52 -0.76 -2.28
CA GLU A 210 30.92 -0.89 -2.73
C GLU A 210 31.68 -2.01 -2.00
N ASN A 211 31.22 -2.40 -0.82
CA ASN A 211 31.77 -3.51 -0.06
C ASN A 211 31.52 -4.87 -0.72
N ASP A 212 30.47 -5.01 -1.53
CA ASP A 212 30.13 -6.27 -2.21
C ASP A 212 31.03 -6.53 -3.44
N LYS A 213 31.79 -5.54 -3.91
CA LYS A 213 32.67 -5.68 -5.08
C LYS A 213 34.05 -6.28 -4.76
N ASN A 214 34.38 -6.42 -3.49
CA ASN A 214 35.69 -6.89 -3.02
C ASN A 214 35.64 -8.28 -2.34
N SER A 215 34.51 -8.98 -2.42
CA SER A 215 34.26 -10.32 -1.88
C SER A 215 33.86 -11.29 -2.96
#